data_AF-A0A2N3BGZ3-F1
#
_entry.id   AF-A0A2N3BGZ3-F1
#
_cell.length_a   1.000
_cell.length_b   1.000
_cell.length_c   1.000
_cell.angle_alpha   90.00
_cell.angle_beta   90.00
_cell.angle_gamma   90.00
#
_symmetry.space_group_name_H-M   'P 1'
#
loop_
_entity.id
_entity.type
_entity.pdbx_description
1 polymer ?
#
loop_
_entity_poly.entity_id
_entity_poly.type
_entity_poly.pdbx_seq_one_letter_code
_entity_poly.pdbx_strand_id
1 'polypeptide(L)'
;MMRRIILAIVAANVAVLVALSFLWPEMMVSPGPLIPAHAELTTDCFGCHTPLLGARVAKCTSCHKPEEVGLKTSKGVPISRTDSLPPFHQSLMQQDCLACHSDHPPPRLTQSAQVRFAHALLAPERATDCVGCHTAPVDRNHTDPRAQCSGCHGQTAWKPATLDHSRYFVLDRDHNATCSTCHTEPDYKVYTCYGCHEHTPAKIRREHEGEGIRDYENCVACHRNARDEPRFIGGKWVPGGGENRGRRNDRDADDDD
;
A
#
# COMPACT_ATOMS: atom_id res chain seq x y z
N MET A 1 15.16 -48.67 -47.61
CA MET A 1 13.74 -48.56 -48.02
C MET A 1 12.84 -48.18 -46.84
N MET A 2 12.88 -48.92 -45.72
CA MET A 2 12.10 -48.63 -44.49
C MET A 2 12.20 -47.18 -43.97
N ARG A 3 13.41 -46.58 -43.91
CA ARG A 3 13.57 -45.19 -43.44
C ARG A 3 12.77 -44.17 -44.26
N ARG A 4 12.66 -44.34 -45.58
CA ARG A 4 11.90 -43.42 -46.46
C ARG A 4 10.39 -43.58 -46.26
N ILE A 5 9.94 -44.82 -46.06
CA ILE A 5 8.53 -45.13 -45.75
C ILE A 5 8.14 -44.54 -44.39
N ILE A 6 8.97 -44.72 -43.37
CA ILE A 6 8.74 -44.13 -42.03
C ILE A 6 8.67 -42.60 -42.11
N LEU A 7 9.61 -41.95 -42.81
CA LEU A 7 9.59 -40.50 -42.98
C LEU A 7 8.34 -40.01 -43.73
N ALA A 8 7.88 -40.74 -44.75
CA ALA A 8 6.65 -40.40 -45.48
C ALA A 8 5.41 -40.51 -44.58
N ILE A 9 5.32 -41.55 -43.73
CA ILE A 9 4.22 -41.72 -42.77
C ILE A 9 4.24 -40.59 -41.73
N VAL A 10 5.41 -40.25 -41.18
CA VAL A 10 5.53 -39.14 -40.23
C VAL A 10 5.13 -37.82 -40.88
N ALA A 11 5.61 -37.53 -42.09
CA ALA A 11 5.26 -36.31 -42.82
C ALA A 11 3.76 -36.23 -43.11
N ALA A 12 3.12 -37.33 -43.49
CA ALA A 12 1.68 -37.39 -43.72
C ALA A 12 0.90 -37.12 -42.42
N ASN A 13 1.30 -37.72 -41.30
CA ASN A 13 0.65 -37.47 -40.00
C ASN A 13 0.82 -36.01 -39.56
N VAL A 14 2.02 -35.43 -39.72
CA VAL A 14 2.25 -34.01 -39.41
C VAL A 14 1.38 -33.12 -40.30
N ALA A 15 1.29 -33.40 -41.60
CA ALA A 15 0.45 -32.64 -42.52
C ALA A 15 -1.03 -32.71 -42.13
N VAL A 16 -1.53 -33.89 -41.74
CA VAL A 16 -2.88 -34.07 -41.23
C VAL A 16 -3.08 -33.27 -39.93
N LEU A 17 -2.20 -33.40 -38.94
CA LEU A 17 -2.31 -32.66 -37.68
C LEU A 17 -2.30 -31.15 -37.89
N VAL A 18 -1.45 -30.65 -38.79
CA VAL A 18 -1.42 -29.24 -39.18
C VAL A 18 -2.76 -28.86 -39.81
N ALA A 19 -3.29 -29.61 -40.77
CA ALA A 19 -4.59 -29.31 -41.39
C ALA A 19 -5.73 -29.32 -40.36
N LEU A 20 -5.76 -30.30 -39.46
CA LEU A 20 -6.76 -30.38 -38.39
C LEU A 20 -6.68 -29.17 -37.45
N SER A 21 -5.47 -28.67 -37.14
CA SER A 21 -5.31 -27.49 -36.27
C SER A 21 -5.90 -26.20 -36.86
N PHE A 22 -5.99 -26.10 -38.19
CA PHE A 22 -6.64 -24.97 -38.87
C PHE A 22 -8.13 -25.20 -39.13
N LEU A 23 -8.56 -26.45 -39.32
CA LEU A 23 -9.96 -26.81 -39.55
C LEU A 23 -10.79 -26.88 -38.26
N TRP A 24 -10.17 -27.26 -37.14
CA TRP A 24 -10.79 -27.42 -35.82
C TRP A 24 -9.94 -26.81 -34.69
N PRO A 25 -9.63 -25.49 -34.74
CA PRO A 25 -8.76 -24.84 -33.77
C PRO A 25 -9.32 -24.87 -32.34
N GLU A 26 -10.64 -24.81 -32.16
CA GLU A 26 -11.27 -24.90 -30.83
C GLU A 26 -10.94 -26.22 -30.10
N MET A 27 -10.95 -27.35 -30.81
CA MET A 27 -10.75 -28.66 -30.19
C MET A 27 -9.26 -29.02 -30.03
N MET A 28 -8.40 -28.46 -30.87
CA MET A 28 -6.98 -28.81 -30.91
C MET A 28 -6.05 -27.81 -30.23
N VAL A 29 -6.43 -26.53 -30.21
CA VAL A 29 -5.54 -25.43 -29.78
C VAL A 29 -6.12 -24.68 -28.59
N SER A 30 -7.45 -24.53 -28.51
CA SER A 30 -8.07 -23.74 -27.45
C SER A 30 -7.84 -24.36 -26.06
N PRO A 31 -7.38 -23.57 -25.07
CA PRO A 31 -7.22 -24.04 -23.69
C PRO A 31 -8.57 -24.17 -22.95
N GLY A 32 -9.67 -23.75 -23.56
CA GLY A 32 -11.02 -23.81 -22.99
C GLY A 32 -11.93 -22.71 -23.56
N PRO A 33 -13.23 -22.73 -23.22
CA PRO A 33 -14.16 -21.70 -23.67
C PRO A 33 -13.75 -20.32 -23.18
N LEU A 34 -14.09 -19.28 -23.94
CA LEU A 34 -13.90 -17.89 -23.51
C LEU A 34 -14.86 -17.52 -22.38
N ILE A 35 -14.61 -16.39 -21.71
CA ILE A 35 -15.57 -15.81 -20.77
C ILE A 35 -16.91 -15.53 -21.46
N PRO A 36 -18.05 -15.55 -20.74
CA PRO A 36 -19.38 -15.37 -21.36
C PRO A 36 -19.52 -14.09 -22.18
N ALA A 37 -18.85 -13.01 -21.78
CA ALA A 37 -18.90 -11.73 -22.49
C ALA A 37 -18.26 -11.77 -23.89
N HIS A 38 -17.39 -12.76 -24.17
CA HIS A 38 -16.70 -12.94 -25.44
C HIS A 38 -17.09 -14.24 -26.14
N ALA A 39 -18.20 -14.89 -25.74
CA ALA A 39 -18.64 -16.14 -26.35
C ALA A 39 -18.85 -16.05 -27.87
N GLU A 40 -19.18 -14.88 -28.41
CA GLU A 40 -19.32 -14.64 -29.85
C GLU A 40 -17.98 -14.71 -30.62
N LEU A 41 -16.84 -14.61 -29.93
CA LEU A 41 -15.49 -14.63 -30.50
C LEU A 41 -14.83 -16.02 -30.47
N THR A 42 -15.52 -17.06 -30.01
CA THR A 42 -14.92 -18.39 -29.75
C THR A 42 -14.23 -18.98 -31.00
N THR A 43 -14.75 -18.67 -32.19
CA THR A 43 -14.18 -19.13 -33.47
C THR A 43 -13.22 -18.13 -34.13
N ASP A 44 -13.15 -16.88 -33.65
CA ASP A 44 -12.25 -15.84 -34.16
C ASP A 44 -11.05 -15.63 -33.24
N CYS A 45 -10.13 -16.59 -33.25
CA CYS A 45 -8.94 -16.56 -32.39
C CYS A 45 -8.06 -15.32 -32.66
N PHE A 46 -8.01 -14.87 -33.91
CA PHE A 46 -7.19 -13.72 -34.34
C PHE A 46 -7.80 -12.36 -33.97
N GLY A 47 -9.02 -12.36 -33.44
CA GLY A 47 -9.62 -11.23 -32.75
C GLY A 47 -8.75 -10.75 -31.59
N CYS A 48 -8.07 -11.66 -30.89
CA CYS A 48 -7.18 -11.35 -29.77
C CYS A 48 -5.71 -11.73 -30.04
N HIS A 49 -5.47 -12.83 -30.76
CA HIS A 49 -4.13 -13.36 -30.99
C HIS A 49 -3.47 -12.84 -32.27
N THR A 50 -2.16 -12.63 -32.19
CA THR A 50 -1.29 -12.46 -33.36
C THR A 50 -0.52 -13.77 -33.59
N PRO A 51 -0.43 -14.28 -34.85
CA PRO A 51 0.30 -15.52 -35.13
C PRO A 51 1.69 -15.55 -34.49
N LEU A 52 2.00 -16.64 -33.79
CA LEU A 52 3.27 -16.90 -33.08
C LEU A 52 3.60 -15.96 -31.91
N LEU A 53 2.79 -14.92 -31.69
CA LEU A 53 3.06 -13.85 -30.74
C LEU A 53 2.05 -13.79 -29.60
N GLY A 54 1.05 -14.66 -29.61
CA GLY A 54 0.01 -14.74 -28.59
C GLY A 54 -0.97 -13.56 -28.63
N ALA A 55 -1.72 -13.41 -27.55
CA ALA A 55 -2.65 -12.29 -27.38
C ALA A 55 -1.90 -10.96 -27.27
N ARG A 56 -2.42 -9.91 -27.92
CA ARG A 56 -1.81 -8.58 -27.90
C ARG A 56 -2.77 -7.55 -27.32
N VAL A 57 -2.27 -6.71 -26.41
CA VAL A 57 -3.07 -5.62 -25.79
C VAL A 57 -3.73 -4.74 -26.84
N ALA A 58 -3.03 -4.43 -27.95
CA ALA A 58 -3.57 -3.62 -29.05
C ALA A 58 -4.87 -4.18 -29.66
N LYS A 59 -5.06 -5.51 -29.61
CA LYS A 59 -6.29 -6.18 -30.06
C LYS A 59 -7.42 -6.02 -29.06
N CYS A 60 -7.12 -6.03 -27.77
CA CYS A 60 -8.11 -5.74 -26.72
C CYS A 60 -8.60 -4.29 -26.84
N THR A 61 -7.68 -3.35 -27.07
CA THR A 61 -7.99 -1.92 -27.12
C THR A 61 -8.78 -1.48 -28.35
N SER A 62 -8.95 -2.33 -29.37
CA SER A 62 -9.82 -2.00 -30.50
C SER A 62 -11.29 -1.92 -30.10
N CYS A 63 -11.68 -2.67 -29.06
CA CYS A 63 -13.03 -2.67 -28.50
C CYS A 63 -13.07 -2.05 -27.09
N HIS A 64 -12.00 -2.20 -26.30
CA HIS A 64 -11.89 -1.68 -24.94
C HIS A 64 -10.99 -0.46 -24.88
N LYS A 65 -11.56 0.73 -25.04
CA LYS A 65 -10.81 1.97 -24.87
C LYS A 65 -10.34 2.09 -23.43
N PRO A 66 -9.02 2.19 -23.15
CA PRO A 66 -8.48 2.21 -21.78
C PRO A 66 -9.13 3.26 -20.85
N GLU A 67 -9.45 4.42 -21.41
CA GLU A 67 -10.13 5.52 -20.73
C GLU A 67 -11.58 5.20 -20.31
N GLU A 68 -12.25 4.27 -21.00
CA GLU A 68 -13.64 3.89 -20.75
C GLU A 68 -13.79 2.57 -19.96
N VAL A 69 -12.69 1.83 -19.75
CA VAL A 69 -12.72 0.55 -19.02
C VAL A 69 -13.20 0.77 -17.58
N GLY A 70 -14.25 0.04 -17.19
CA GLY A 70 -14.89 0.19 -15.87
C GLY A 70 -15.89 1.36 -15.78
N LEU A 71 -16.06 2.13 -16.85
CA LEU A 71 -17.08 3.19 -16.96
C LEU A 71 -18.19 2.80 -17.92
N LYS A 72 -17.82 2.17 -19.04
CA LYS A 72 -18.75 1.73 -20.08
C LYS A 72 -18.39 0.33 -20.55
N THR A 73 -19.38 -0.38 -21.09
CA THR A 73 -19.15 -1.60 -21.86
C THR A 73 -18.49 -1.27 -23.20
N SER A 74 -17.96 -2.27 -23.91
CA SER A 74 -17.43 -2.11 -25.27
C SER A 74 -18.48 -1.61 -26.29
N LYS A 75 -19.77 -1.71 -25.95
CA LYS A 75 -20.89 -1.18 -26.73
C LYS A 75 -21.28 0.25 -26.32
N GLY A 76 -20.51 0.89 -25.45
CA GLY A 76 -20.74 2.26 -24.97
C GLY A 76 -21.83 2.40 -23.91
N VAL A 77 -22.39 1.28 -23.40
CA VAL A 77 -23.42 1.31 -22.36
C VAL A 77 -22.77 1.63 -21.01
N PRO A 78 -23.21 2.68 -20.29
CA PRO A 78 -22.67 2.99 -18.97
C PRO A 78 -22.84 1.84 -17.98
N ILE A 79 -21.79 1.54 -17.24
CA ILE A 79 -21.83 0.55 -16.16
C ILE A 79 -22.22 1.31 -14.89
N SER A 80 -23.40 1.02 -14.35
CA SER A 80 -23.82 1.59 -13.06
C SER A 80 -22.92 1.01 -11.97
N ARG A 81 -22.12 1.87 -11.32
CA ARG A 81 -21.25 1.44 -10.22
C ARG A 81 -22.12 1.10 -9.02
N THR A 82 -22.46 -0.17 -8.84
CA THR A 82 -23.15 -0.62 -7.63
C THR A 82 -22.20 -0.68 -6.43
N ASP A 83 -20.88 -0.81 -6.67
CA ASP A 83 -19.88 -0.82 -5.62
C ASP A 83 -18.66 0.04 -6.01
N SER A 84 -18.36 0.97 -5.11
CA SER A 84 -17.30 1.97 -4.90
C SER A 84 -15.87 1.76 -5.44
N LEU A 85 -15.61 0.92 -6.43
CA LEU A 85 -14.26 0.71 -6.94
C LEU A 85 -13.83 1.92 -7.80
N PRO A 86 -12.69 2.56 -7.47
CA PRO A 86 -12.20 3.69 -8.25
C PRO A 86 -11.77 3.25 -9.66
N PRO A 87 -11.91 4.13 -10.66
CA PRO A 87 -11.48 3.87 -12.03
C PRO A 87 -9.94 3.76 -12.08
N PHE A 88 -9.44 2.52 -12.03
CA PHE A 88 -8.01 2.21 -11.95
C PHE A 88 -7.29 2.26 -13.31
N HIS A 89 -7.91 1.71 -14.37
CA HIS A 89 -7.29 1.53 -15.68
C HIS A 89 -6.82 2.85 -16.31
N GLN A 90 -7.52 3.94 -15.99
CA GLN A 90 -7.25 5.30 -16.45
C GLN A 90 -5.92 5.86 -15.94
N SER A 91 -5.36 5.28 -14.88
CA SER A 91 -4.15 5.79 -14.22
C SER A 91 -2.97 4.82 -14.21
N LEU A 92 -3.04 3.76 -15.01
CA LEU A 92 -1.97 2.78 -15.17
C LEU A 92 -0.75 3.38 -15.89
N MET A 93 0.46 3.03 -15.44
CA MET A 93 1.71 3.40 -16.12
C MET A 93 1.85 2.72 -17.49
N GLN A 94 1.37 1.49 -17.61
CA GLN A 94 1.48 0.68 -18.81
C GLN A 94 0.18 -0.08 -19.03
N GLN A 95 -0.21 -0.18 -20.30
CA GLN A 95 -1.38 -0.95 -20.71
C GLN A 95 -0.95 -2.41 -20.87
N ASP A 96 -1.09 -3.19 -19.80
CA ASP A 96 -0.98 -4.64 -19.85
C ASP A 96 -2.22 -5.29 -19.22
N CYS A 97 -3.23 -5.53 -20.06
CA CYS A 97 -4.47 -6.16 -19.62
C CYS A 97 -4.24 -7.62 -19.22
N LEU A 98 -3.28 -8.30 -19.86
CA LEU A 98 -3.06 -9.74 -19.73
C LEU A 98 -2.26 -10.10 -18.46
N ALA A 99 -1.58 -9.12 -17.86
CA ALA A 99 -0.96 -9.27 -16.54
C ALA A 99 -1.98 -9.60 -15.44
N CYS A 100 -3.26 -9.26 -15.65
CA CYS A 100 -4.31 -9.44 -14.65
C CYS A 100 -5.54 -10.19 -15.20
N HIS A 101 -5.88 -10.00 -16.47
CA HIS A 101 -7.04 -10.62 -17.08
C HIS A 101 -6.65 -11.81 -17.96
N SER A 102 -7.45 -12.86 -17.90
CA SER A 102 -7.41 -13.96 -18.84
C SER A 102 -8.81 -14.20 -19.37
N ASP A 103 -8.91 -14.38 -20.68
CA ASP A 103 -10.19 -14.68 -21.34
C ASP A 103 -10.52 -16.16 -21.33
N HIS A 104 -9.49 -17.00 -21.27
CA HIS A 104 -9.64 -18.42 -21.06
C HIS A 104 -9.61 -18.73 -19.56
N PRO A 105 -10.33 -19.79 -19.13
CA PRO A 105 -10.26 -20.26 -17.76
C PRO A 105 -8.82 -20.63 -17.38
N PRO A 106 -8.42 -20.38 -16.13
CA PRO A 106 -7.10 -20.78 -15.68
C PRO A 106 -6.95 -22.31 -15.82
N PRO A 107 -5.75 -22.80 -16.17
CA PRO A 107 -5.49 -24.23 -16.20
C PRO A 107 -5.92 -24.88 -14.89
N ARG A 108 -6.61 -26.02 -14.96
CA ARG A 108 -7.17 -26.73 -13.78
C ARG A 108 -6.13 -27.07 -12.70
N LEU A 109 -4.85 -27.07 -13.05
CA LEU A 109 -3.73 -27.39 -12.17
C LEU A 109 -2.97 -26.16 -11.65
N THR A 110 -3.35 -24.95 -12.07
CA THR A 110 -2.76 -23.71 -11.57
C THR A 110 -3.76 -23.01 -10.67
N GLN A 111 -3.36 -22.73 -9.43
CA GLN A 111 -4.04 -21.70 -8.64
C GLN A 111 -3.79 -20.39 -9.38
N SER A 112 -4.79 -19.90 -10.10
CA SER A 112 -4.75 -18.54 -10.63
C SER A 112 -4.50 -17.62 -9.43
N ALA A 113 -3.33 -17.00 -9.38
CA ALA A 113 -3.02 -16.03 -8.36
C ALA A 113 -4.10 -14.94 -8.48
N GLN A 114 -4.96 -14.82 -7.46
CA GLN A 114 -5.95 -13.77 -7.44
C GLN A 114 -5.25 -12.45 -7.75
N VAL A 115 -5.78 -11.72 -8.73
CA VAL A 115 -5.27 -10.39 -9.07
C VAL A 115 -5.40 -9.52 -7.81
N ARG A 116 -4.25 -9.14 -7.25
CA ARG A 116 -4.20 -8.17 -6.16
C ARG A 116 -3.77 -6.84 -6.73
N PHE A 117 -4.51 -5.80 -6.34
CA PHE A 117 -4.15 -4.44 -6.70
C PHE A 117 -2.80 -4.05 -6.07
N ALA A 118 -1.95 -3.39 -6.85
CA ALA A 118 -0.66 -2.87 -6.41
C ALA A 118 -0.48 -1.41 -6.88
N HIS A 119 -0.29 -0.49 -5.92
CA HIS A 119 -0.07 0.93 -6.21
C HIS A 119 1.16 1.20 -7.10
N ALA A 120 2.14 0.29 -7.12
CA ALA A 120 3.32 0.38 -7.97
C ALA A 120 3.02 0.34 -9.48
N LEU A 121 1.80 -0.05 -9.88
CA LEU A 121 1.36 -0.04 -11.28
C LEU A 121 0.80 1.32 -11.73
N LEU A 122 0.57 2.23 -10.78
CA LEU A 122 0.05 3.57 -11.05
C LEU A 122 1.15 4.54 -11.46
N ALA A 123 0.79 5.53 -12.28
CA ALA A 123 1.69 6.64 -12.57
C ALA A 123 2.20 7.29 -11.26
N PRO A 124 3.47 7.71 -11.17
CA PRO A 124 4.04 8.24 -9.93
C PRO A 124 3.21 9.35 -9.29
N GLU A 125 2.70 10.27 -10.12
CA GLU A 125 1.88 11.39 -9.68
C GLU A 125 0.56 10.91 -9.08
N ARG A 126 -0.04 9.87 -9.69
CA ARG A 126 -1.28 9.26 -9.21
C ARG A 126 -1.05 8.48 -7.92
N ALA A 127 0.06 7.75 -7.84
CA ALA A 127 0.39 6.91 -6.68
C ALA A 127 0.51 7.73 -5.39
N THR A 128 0.95 8.99 -5.49
CA THR A 128 1.09 9.91 -4.35
C THR A 128 -0.18 10.71 -4.03
N ASP A 129 -1.11 10.82 -4.97
CA ASP A 129 -2.38 11.52 -4.74
C ASP A 129 -3.43 10.51 -4.22
N CYS A 130 -3.46 10.35 -2.90
CA CYS A 130 -4.34 9.38 -2.25
C CYS A 130 -5.81 9.81 -2.35
N VAL A 131 -6.09 11.11 -2.26
CA VAL A 131 -7.45 11.66 -2.15
C VAL A 131 -8.22 11.62 -3.47
N GLY A 132 -7.53 11.55 -4.61
CA GLY A 132 -8.22 11.36 -5.90
C GLY A 132 -8.86 9.98 -6.07
N CYS A 133 -8.57 9.01 -5.20
CA CYS A 133 -9.23 7.69 -5.21
C CYS A 133 -9.84 7.28 -3.87
N HIS A 134 -9.21 7.65 -2.75
CA HIS A 134 -9.65 7.27 -1.41
C HIS A 134 -10.18 8.48 -0.63
N THR A 135 -11.32 8.29 0.03
CA THR A 135 -11.87 9.30 0.94
C THR A 135 -11.19 9.18 2.30
N ALA A 136 -10.73 10.31 2.84
CA ALA A 136 -10.19 10.36 4.19
C ALA A 136 -11.28 10.00 5.22
N PRO A 137 -10.97 9.22 6.27
CA PRO A 137 -11.88 9.00 7.38
C PRO A 137 -12.23 10.32 8.09
N VAL A 138 -13.45 10.42 8.61
CA VAL A 138 -13.86 11.54 9.46
C VAL A 138 -13.62 11.16 10.91
N ASP A 139 -12.43 11.48 11.41
CA ASP A 139 -12.05 11.25 12.81
C ASP A 139 -11.13 12.36 13.34
N ARG A 140 -10.74 12.27 14.62
CA ARG A 140 -9.94 13.28 15.31
C ARG A 140 -8.47 13.33 14.85
N ASN A 141 -7.98 12.23 14.27
CA ASN A 141 -6.60 12.11 13.80
C ASN A 141 -6.46 12.71 12.39
N HIS A 142 -7.49 12.66 11.57
CA HIS A 142 -7.54 13.22 10.20
C HIS A 142 -8.14 14.64 10.15
N THR A 143 -7.67 15.52 11.05
CA THR A 143 -8.20 16.89 11.19
C THR A 143 -7.46 17.93 10.35
N ASP A 144 -6.22 17.67 9.94
CA ASP A 144 -5.48 18.56 9.04
C ASP A 144 -5.72 18.14 7.58
N PRO A 145 -6.47 18.92 6.78
CA PRO A 145 -6.71 18.61 5.37
C PRO A 145 -5.46 18.79 4.49
N ARG A 146 -4.37 19.38 5.02
CA ARG A 146 -3.09 19.58 4.31
C ARG A 146 -2.09 18.44 4.58
N ALA A 147 -2.35 17.59 5.56
CA ALA A 147 -1.44 16.49 5.88
C ALA A 147 -1.41 15.47 4.73
N GLN A 148 -0.20 15.12 4.27
CA GLN A 148 -0.02 14.08 3.25
C GLN A 148 -0.24 12.71 3.89
N CYS A 149 -1.11 11.89 3.30
CA CYS A 149 -1.43 10.56 3.83
C CYS A 149 -0.18 9.67 3.97
N SER A 150 0.77 9.79 3.04
CA SER A 150 2.05 9.07 3.04
C SER A 150 2.98 9.42 4.21
N GLY A 151 2.72 10.52 4.92
CA GLY A 151 3.42 10.86 6.15
C GLY A 151 3.11 9.90 7.30
N CYS A 152 1.97 9.21 7.25
CA CYS A 152 1.52 8.27 8.27
C CYS A 152 1.20 6.87 7.72
N HIS A 153 0.77 6.74 6.46
CA HIS A 153 0.28 5.48 5.89
C HIS A 153 1.16 5.00 4.73
N GLY A 154 1.38 3.68 4.66
CA GLY A 154 2.10 3.04 3.56
C GLY A 154 1.18 2.62 2.41
N GLN A 155 1.74 2.52 1.20
CA GLN A 155 1.02 2.02 0.01
C GLN A 155 0.85 0.49 0.01
N THR A 156 1.68 -0.24 0.76
CA THR A 156 1.60 -1.70 0.90
C THR A 156 0.63 -2.12 1.99
N ALA A 157 0.56 -1.34 3.08
CA ALA A 157 -0.32 -1.59 4.21
C ALA A 157 -0.76 -0.26 4.83
N TRP A 158 -2.07 -0.11 5.05
CA TRP A 158 -2.65 1.10 5.63
C TRP A 158 -2.54 1.14 7.16
N LYS A 159 -2.54 -0.04 7.80
CA LYS A 159 -2.44 -0.21 9.25
C LYS A 159 -1.31 -1.18 9.59
N PRO A 160 -0.55 -0.92 10.66
CA PRO A 160 -0.55 0.30 11.46
C PRO A 160 0.01 1.50 10.68
N ALA A 161 -0.41 2.71 11.06
CA ALA A 161 0.24 3.92 10.57
C ALA A 161 1.62 4.04 11.22
N THR A 162 2.63 4.49 10.46
CA THR A 162 3.96 4.79 10.96
C THR A 162 4.07 6.27 11.28
N LEU A 163 4.38 6.62 12.53
CA LEU A 163 4.65 8.00 12.94
C LEU A 163 6.11 8.11 13.34
N ASP A 164 6.83 9.07 12.76
CA ASP A 164 8.17 9.43 13.24
C ASP A 164 8.05 10.22 14.55
N HIS A 165 8.07 9.48 15.67
CA HIS A 165 7.90 10.02 17.01
C HIS A 165 9.02 10.99 17.40
N SER A 166 10.23 10.85 16.82
CA SER A 166 11.40 11.66 17.16
C SER A 166 11.22 13.15 16.90
N ARG A 167 10.27 13.50 16.01
CA ARG A 167 9.87 14.88 15.72
C ARG A 167 9.12 15.54 16.87
N TYR A 168 8.52 14.76 17.76
CA TYR A 168 7.67 15.20 18.87
C TYR A 168 8.31 14.88 20.22
N PHE A 169 8.78 13.65 20.40
CA PHE A 169 9.45 13.18 21.60
C PHE A 169 10.36 12.00 21.25
N VAL A 170 11.64 12.08 21.60
CA VAL A 170 12.61 11.03 21.28
C VAL A 170 12.46 9.87 22.26
N LEU A 171 11.96 8.74 21.76
CA LEU A 171 12.06 7.45 22.43
C LEU A 171 13.47 6.92 22.18
N ASP A 172 14.27 6.79 23.23
CA ASP A 172 15.61 6.20 23.11
C ASP A 172 15.51 4.66 23.05
N ARG A 173 16.64 4.01 22.71
CA ARG A 173 16.66 2.54 22.51
C ARG A 173 16.18 1.75 23.73
N ASP A 174 16.43 2.25 24.93
CA ASP A 174 16.05 1.58 26.17
C ASP A 174 14.58 1.87 26.55
N HIS A 175 13.99 2.94 25.98
CA HIS A 175 12.61 3.38 26.20
C HIS A 175 11.73 3.26 24.94
N ASN A 176 11.80 2.13 24.25
CA ASN A 176 10.89 1.83 23.14
C ASN A 176 9.52 1.39 23.67
N ALA A 177 8.67 2.35 24.01
CA ALA A 177 7.33 2.13 24.56
C ALA A 177 6.29 1.81 23.48
N THR A 178 5.21 1.11 23.85
CA THR A 178 4.06 0.94 22.96
C THR A 178 3.26 2.24 22.90
N CYS A 179 2.55 2.51 21.79
CA CYS A 179 1.79 3.76 21.65
C CYS A 179 0.78 3.96 22.81
N SER A 180 0.19 2.86 23.28
CA SER A 180 -0.80 2.86 24.36
C SER A 180 -0.23 3.22 25.74
N THR A 181 1.10 3.20 25.91
CA THR A 181 1.75 3.64 27.16
C THR A 181 1.47 5.12 27.43
N CYS A 182 1.47 5.95 26.39
CA CYS A 182 1.19 7.39 26.50
C CYS A 182 -0.18 7.76 25.94
N HIS A 183 -0.60 7.14 24.83
CA HIS A 183 -1.88 7.42 24.17
C HIS A 183 -2.95 6.45 24.66
N THR A 184 -3.57 6.78 25.79
CA THR A 184 -4.61 5.96 26.41
C THR A 184 -5.98 6.05 25.72
N GLU A 185 -6.14 7.03 24.83
CA GLU A 185 -7.38 7.29 24.09
C GLU A 185 -7.18 7.04 22.59
N PRO A 186 -8.27 6.77 21.83
CA PRO A 186 -8.20 6.68 20.37
C PRO A 186 -7.73 7.97 19.68
N ASP A 187 -7.87 9.11 20.36
CA ASP A 187 -7.34 10.39 19.92
C ASP A 187 -5.86 10.48 20.32
N TYR A 188 -4.96 10.26 19.37
CA TYR A 188 -3.52 10.26 19.60
C TYR A 188 -2.96 11.66 19.91
N LYS A 189 -3.79 12.73 19.90
CA LYS A 189 -3.40 14.03 20.45
C LYS A 189 -3.52 14.08 21.97
N VAL A 190 -4.31 13.18 22.56
CA VAL A 190 -4.40 13.00 23.99
C VAL A 190 -3.31 12.04 24.41
N TYR A 191 -2.49 12.47 25.36
CA TYR A 191 -1.40 11.66 25.88
C TYR A 191 -1.17 11.93 27.37
N THR A 192 -0.50 11.00 28.02
CA THR A 192 -0.02 11.12 29.39
C THR A 192 1.47 10.79 29.46
N CYS A 193 2.19 11.53 30.29
CA CYS A 193 3.60 11.24 30.62
C CYS A 193 3.73 10.35 31.87
N TYR A 194 2.61 10.07 32.55
CA TYR A 194 2.57 9.35 33.82
C TYR A 194 2.55 7.81 33.66
N GLY A 195 2.48 7.31 32.42
CA GLY A 195 2.32 5.88 32.12
C GLY A 195 3.62 5.06 32.05
N CYS A 196 4.80 5.71 32.09
CA CYS A 196 6.08 5.02 31.92
C CYS A 196 6.70 4.56 33.25
N HIS A 197 6.94 5.51 34.17
CA HIS A 197 7.50 5.26 35.50
C HIS A 197 6.97 6.31 36.48
N GLU A 198 7.43 6.29 37.73
CA GLU A 198 6.88 7.11 38.81
C GLU A 198 7.08 8.62 38.56
N HIS A 199 6.04 9.20 37.97
CA HIS A 199 5.81 10.61 37.76
C HIS A 199 4.41 10.88 38.28
N THR A 200 4.28 11.23 39.56
CA THR A 200 2.96 11.61 40.08
C THR A 200 2.70 13.09 39.80
N PRO A 201 1.45 13.49 39.46
CA PRO A 201 1.12 14.90 39.26
C PRO A 201 1.50 15.80 40.45
N ALA A 202 1.46 15.26 41.68
CA ALA A 202 1.81 15.99 42.89
C ALA A 202 3.33 16.25 43.01
N LYS A 203 4.18 15.25 42.69
CA LYS A 203 5.64 15.42 42.73
C LYS A 203 6.09 16.40 41.65
N ILE A 204 5.61 16.22 40.41
CA ILE A 204 5.92 17.10 39.28
C ILE A 204 5.54 18.55 39.56
N ARG A 205 4.32 18.79 40.09
CA ARG A 205 3.87 20.14 40.46
C ARG A 205 4.82 20.81 41.44
N ARG A 206 5.23 20.09 42.49
CA ARG A 206 6.09 20.62 43.55
C ARG A 206 7.44 21.08 43.00
N GLU A 207 8.06 20.26 42.15
CA GLU A 207 9.36 20.61 41.54
C GLU A 207 9.22 21.84 40.63
N HIS A 208 8.23 21.85 39.73
CA HIS A 208 8.01 22.98 38.82
C HIS A 208 7.68 24.27 39.57
N GLU A 209 6.82 24.21 40.60
CA GLU A 209 6.50 25.37 41.43
C GLU A 209 7.71 25.87 42.22
N GLY A 210 8.58 24.96 42.70
CA GLY A 210 9.85 25.26 43.35
C GLY A 210 10.81 26.02 42.43
N GLU A 211 10.80 25.72 41.13
CA GLU A 211 11.57 26.42 40.10
C GLU A 211 10.84 27.65 39.52
N GLY A 212 9.63 27.97 40.01
CA GLY A 212 8.83 29.10 39.54
C GLY A 212 8.14 28.88 38.18
N ILE A 213 8.10 27.64 37.69
CA ILE A 213 7.38 27.26 36.47
C ILE A 213 5.93 26.92 36.84
N ARG A 214 4.97 27.69 36.34
CA ARG A 214 3.54 27.51 36.65
C ARG A 214 2.70 26.97 35.50
N ASP A 215 3.20 27.05 34.27
CA ASP A 215 2.53 26.56 33.06
C ASP A 215 3.38 25.44 32.45
N TYR A 216 3.09 24.20 32.86
CA TYR A 216 3.87 23.00 32.51
C TYR A 216 3.00 21.83 32.02
N GLU A 217 1.71 22.05 31.76
CA GLU A 217 0.79 20.99 31.31
C GLU A 217 1.16 20.44 29.92
N ASN A 218 1.82 21.24 29.07
CA ASN A 218 2.38 20.77 27.80
C ASN A 218 3.84 20.30 28.00
N CYS A 219 4.00 19.12 28.59
CA CYS A 219 5.31 18.57 28.96
C CYS A 219 6.32 18.59 27.80
N VAL A 220 5.88 18.24 26.58
CA VAL A 220 6.76 18.14 25.40
C VAL A 220 7.24 19.48 24.84
N ALA A 221 6.68 20.60 25.30
CA ALA A 221 7.20 21.93 24.99
C ALA A 221 8.61 22.13 25.57
N CYS A 222 8.89 21.52 26.72
CA CYS A 222 10.14 21.64 27.45
C CYS A 222 10.94 20.32 27.44
N HIS A 223 10.28 19.18 27.59
CA HIS A 223 10.91 17.86 27.65
C HIS A 223 10.77 17.11 26.32
N ARG A 224 11.87 17.00 25.57
CA ARG A 224 11.89 16.32 24.26
C ARG A 224 12.37 14.87 24.30
N ASN A 225 12.75 14.38 25.47
CA ASN A 225 13.12 12.99 25.73
C ASN A 225 13.07 12.72 27.25
N ALA A 226 13.32 11.47 27.64
CA ALA A 226 13.25 11.03 29.04
C ALA A 226 14.43 11.49 29.92
N ARG A 227 15.54 11.97 29.34
CA ARG A 227 16.82 12.20 30.07
C ARG A 227 17.21 13.67 30.17
N ASP A 228 16.65 14.54 29.36
CA ASP A 228 17.09 15.93 29.27
C ASP A 228 16.22 16.87 30.13
N GLU A 229 16.86 17.45 31.14
CA GLU A 229 16.34 18.63 31.82
C GLU A 229 16.42 19.87 30.91
N PRO A 230 15.35 20.67 30.83
CA PRO A 230 15.35 21.92 30.09
C PRO A 230 16.35 22.91 30.72
N ARG A 231 16.95 23.78 29.90
CA ARG A 231 17.90 24.81 30.34
C ARG A 231 17.24 26.18 30.29
N PHE A 232 17.55 27.04 31.26
CA PHE A 232 17.12 28.44 31.24
C PHE A 232 18.19 29.30 30.56
N ILE A 233 17.90 29.82 29.36
CA ILE A 233 18.83 30.67 28.59
C ILE A 233 18.12 31.96 28.20
N GLY A 234 18.68 33.11 28.63
CA GLY A 234 18.19 34.42 28.21
C GLY A 234 16.73 34.71 28.58
N GLY A 235 16.27 34.24 29.74
CA GLY A 235 14.90 34.46 30.21
C GLY A 235 13.86 33.51 29.62
N LYS A 236 14.27 32.45 28.92
CA LYS A 236 13.39 31.43 28.36
C LYS A 236 13.88 30.02 28.69
N TRP A 237 12.94 29.13 28.99
CA TRP A 237 13.18 27.70 29.07
C TRP A 237 13.33 27.14 27.66
N VAL A 238 14.45 26.46 27.40
CA VAL A 238 14.72 25.77 26.14
C VAL A 238 14.94 24.27 26.39
N PRO A 239 14.53 23.39 25.46
CA PRO A 239 14.79 21.96 25.60
C PRO A 239 16.28 21.67 25.81
N GLY A 240 16.59 20.74 26.71
CA GLY A 240 17.96 20.27 26.89
C GLY A 240 18.50 19.67 25.59
N GLY A 241 19.70 20.09 25.19
CA GLY A 241 20.41 19.49 24.07
C GLY A 241 21.11 18.23 24.54
N GLY A 242 20.74 17.09 23.95
CA GLY A 242 21.36 15.79 24.12
C GLY A 242 22.79 15.75 23.60
N GLU A 243 23.69 16.48 24.25
CA GLU A 243 25.11 16.20 24.18
C GLU A 243 25.43 15.26 25.33
N ASN A 244 25.85 14.06 24.94
CA ASN A 244 26.44 12.98 25.72
C ASN A 244 27.31 13.54 26.86
N ARG A 245 26.70 13.85 28.02
CA ARG A 245 27.45 14.24 29.21
C ARG A 245 28.12 12.96 29.70
N GLY A 246 29.40 12.83 29.36
CA GLY A 246 30.24 11.77 29.87
C GLY A 246 30.04 11.64 31.38
N ARG A 247 29.78 10.39 31.81
CA ARG A 247 29.81 9.86 33.18
C ARG A 247 30.29 10.90 34.20
N ARG A 248 29.36 11.66 34.79
CA ARG A 248 29.60 12.19 36.13
C ARG A 248 29.24 11.06 37.07
N ASN A 249 30.20 10.70 37.92
CA ASN A 249 30.08 9.66 38.93
C ASN A 249 28.75 9.81 39.67
N ASP A 250 27.94 8.77 39.61
CA ASP A 250 26.81 8.53 40.50
C ASP A 250 27.38 8.33 41.91
N ARG A 251 27.51 9.43 42.63
CA ARG A 251 27.54 9.47 44.09
C ARG A 251 26.70 10.67 44.46
N ASP A 252 25.79 10.42 45.40
CA ASP A 252 24.89 11.39 46.02
C ASP A 252 23.52 11.47 45.33
N ALA A 253 22.68 10.46 45.59
CA ALA A 253 21.28 10.62 46.06
C ALA A 253 20.53 9.28 46.01
N ASP A 254 20.98 8.30 46.80
CA ASP A 254 20.08 7.29 47.36
C ASP A 254 19.73 7.78 48.75
N ASP A 255 18.68 8.59 48.88
CA ASP A 255 18.01 8.90 50.15
C ASP A 255 16.51 9.03 49.83
N ASP A 256 15.89 7.89 49.51
CA ASP A 256 14.44 7.70 49.53
C ASP A 256 14.11 6.82 50.75
N ASP A 257 13.66 7.46 51.83
CA ASP A 257 12.80 6.92 52.91
C ASP A 257 11.44 7.65 52.84
#